data_AF-A0A7X6P948-F1
#
_entry.id   AF-A0A7X6P948-F1
#
_cell.length_a   1.000
_cell.length_b   1.000
_cell.length_c   1.000
_cell.angle_alpha   90.00
_cell.angle_beta   90.00
_cell.angle_gamma   90.00
#
_symmetry.space_group_name_H-M   'P 1'
#
loop_
_entity.id
_entity.type
_entity.pdbx_description
1 polymer ?
#
loop_
_entity_poly.entity_id
_entity_poly.type
_entity_poly.pdbx_seq_one_letter_code
_entity_poly.pdbx_strand_id
1 'polypeptide(L)' 'MKTKHKYEPYLYILPALILLLLFRFIPILLSFVISFFDFGITSIGNFIGFQNYNKLFADPEFWQSMMN' A
#
# COMPACT_ATOMS: atom_id res chain seq x y z
N MET A 1 1.37 20.98 -42.27
CA MET A 1 2.26 20.81 -41.10
C MET A 1 1.48 20.13 -39.98
N LYS A 2 1.68 18.82 -39.75
CA LYS A 2 1.09 18.14 -38.57
C LYS A 2 2.00 18.41 -37.39
N THR A 3 1.65 19.38 -36.56
CA THR A 3 2.34 19.66 -35.30
C THR A 3 2.27 18.39 -34.44
N LYS A 4 3.45 17.84 -34.11
CA LYS A 4 3.56 16.63 -33.29
C LYS A 4 3.13 16.97 -31.86
N HIS A 5 1.85 16.75 -31.55
CA HIS A 5 1.34 16.87 -30.19
C HIS A 5 1.84 15.70 -29.35
N LYS A 6 3.09 15.83 -28.84
CA LYS A 6 3.77 14.76 -28.10
C LYS A 6 3.15 14.47 -26.73
N TYR A 7 2.30 15.35 -26.20
CA TYR A 7 1.74 15.25 -24.85
C TYR A 7 0.26 14.80 -24.80
N GLU A 8 -0.46 14.85 -25.92
CA GLU A 8 -1.89 14.48 -25.99
C GLU A 8 -2.18 13.06 -25.46
N PRO A 9 -1.38 12.02 -25.80
CA PRO A 9 -1.62 10.68 -25.29
C PRO A 9 -1.51 10.59 -23.76
N TYR A 10 -0.65 11.42 -23.15
CA TYR A 10 -0.46 11.44 -21.70
C TYR A 10 -1.65 12.08 -20.97
N LEU A 11 -2.28 13.09 -21.58
CA LEU A 11 -3.48 13.71 -21.00
C LEU A 11 -4.67 12.76 -20.97
N TYR A 12 -4.78 11.82 -21.92
CA TYR A 12 -5.85 10.82 -21.93
C TYR A 12 -5.71 9.77 -20.81
N ILE A 13 -4.48 9.37 -20.47
CA ILE A 13 -4.23 8.42 -19.39
C ILE A 13 -4.18 9.06 -18.00
N LEU A 14 -3.98 10.38 -17.94
CA LEU A 14 -3.78 11.12 -16.69
C LEU A 14 -4.94 10.92 -15.68
N PRO A 15 -6.23 11.00 -16.05
CA PRO A 15 -7.32 10.80 -15.09
C PRO A 15 -7.32 9.39 -14.50
N ALA A 16 -7.10 8.37 -15.33
CA ALA A 16 -7.01 6.99 -14.87
C ALA A 16 -5.81 6.78 -13.94
N LEU A 17 -4.65 7.38 -14.28
CA LEU A 17 -3.46 7.34 -13.45
C LEU A 17 -3.67 8.01 -12.09
N ILE A 18 -4.34 9.16 -12.05
CA ILE A 18 -4.69 9.85 -10.80
C ILE A 18 -5.57 8.96 -9.93
N LEU A 19 -6.64 8.38 -10.49
CA LEU A 19 -7.52 7.48 -9.73
C LEU A 19 -6.75 6.27 -9.20
N LEU A 20 -5.89 5.69 -10.02
CA LEU A 20 -5.08 4.53 -9.63
C LEU A 20 -4.09 4.91 -8.51
N LEU A 21 -3.42 6.07 -8.59
CA LEU A 21 -2.54 6.54 -7.52
C LEU A 21 -3.32 6.79 -6.22
N LEU A 22 -4.42 7.54 -6.29
CA LEU A 22 -5.19 7.95 -5.12
C LEU A 22 -5.88 6.79 -4.41
N PHE A 23 -6.50 5.88 -5.16
CA PHE A 23 -7.35 4.86 -4.58
C PHE A 23 -6.69 3.48 -4.47
N ARG A 24 -5.59 3.24 -5.18
CA ARG A 24 -4.85 1.98 -5.09
C ARG A 24 -3.51 2.15 -4.41
N PHE A 25 -2.66 3.03 -4.91
CA PHE A 25 -1.29 3.12 -4.40
C PHE A 25 -1.19 3.81 -3.04
N ILE A 26 -1.92 4.92 -2.82
CA ILE A 26 -1.90 5.61 -1.52
C ILE A 26 -2.35 4.67 -0.38
N PRO A 27 -3.49 3.95 -0.47
CA PRO A 27 -3.89 3.02 0.57
C PRO A 27 -2.87 1.90 0.82
N ILE A 28 -2.25 1.34 -0.23
CA ILE A 28 -1.20 0.32 -0.09
C ILE A 28 -0.01 0.87 0.68
N LEU A 29 0.46 2.09 0.34
CA LEU A 29 1.58 2.72 1.05
C LEU A 29 1.23 3.04 2.49
N LEU A 30 0.00 3.50 2.76
CA LEU A 30 -0.48 3.73 4.13
C LEU A 30 -0.53 2.43 4.93
N SER A 31 -1.11 1.36 4.39
CA SER A 31 -1.11 0.04 5.03
C SER A 31 0.30 -0.48 5.29
N PHE A 32 1.21 -0.27 4.34
CA PHE A 32 2.62 -0.62 4.51
C PHE A 32 3.25 0.18 5.66
N VAL A 33 3.05 1.51 5.73
CA VAL A 33 3.57 2.33 6.84
C VAL A 33 2.95 1.90 8.17
N ILE A 34 1.63 1.73 8.23
CA ILE A 34 0.90 1.32 9.44
C ILE A 34 1.38 -0.05 9.95
N SER A 35 1.84 -0.96 9.08
CA SER A 35 2.37 -2.25 9.50
C SER A 35 3.57 -2.17 10.46
N PHE A 36 4.26 -1.02 10.50
CA PHE A 36 5.38 -0.75 11.41
C PHE A 36 4.97 -0.06 12.73
N PHE A 37 3.67 0.20 12.92
CA PHE A 37 3.12 0.80 14.13
C PHE A 37 2.33 -0.24 14.92
N ASP A 38 2.16 0.03 16.22
CA ASP A 38 1.25 -0.73 17.07
C ASP A 38 -0.19 -0.38 16.69
N PHE A 39 -0.79 -1.15 15.80
CA PHE A 39 -2.12 -0.85 15.26
C PHE A 39 -3.20 -1.60 16.04
N GLY A 40 -4.04 -0.86 16.76
CA GLY A 40 -5.20 -1.38 17.48
C GLY A 40 -6.52 -1.00 16.80
N ILE A 41 -7.63 -1.58 17.27
CA ILE A 41 -8.98 -1.34 16.74
C ILE A 41 -9.38 0.14 16.81
N THR A 42 -8.88 0.87 17.80
CA THR A 42 -9.29 2.25 18.10
C THR A 42 -8.22 3.30 17.78
N SER A 43 -6.97 2.92 17.54
CA SER A 43 -5.90 3.89 17.26
C SER A 43 -4.67 3.28 16.59
N ILE A 44 -3.95 4.15 15.87
CA ILE A 44 -2.56 3.92 15.47
C ILE A 44 -1.70 4.33 16.66
N GLY A 45 -1.07 3.35 17.31
CA GLY A 45 -0.18 3.53 18.45
C GLY A 45 1.23 3.96 18.03
N ASN A 46 2.23 3.63 18.85
CA ASN A 46 3.62 4.03 18.62
C ASN A 46 4.26 3.28 17.45
N PHE A 47 5.31 3.86 16.86
CA PHE A 47 6.16 3.16 15.89
C PHE A 47 6.94 2.06 16.62
N ILE A 48 6.73 0.80 16.20
CA ILE A 48 7.36 -0.40 16.78
C ILE A 48 8.29 -1.11 15.81
N GLY A 49 8.51 -0.55 14.61
CA GLY A 49 9.40 -1.12 13.60
C GLY A 49 8.92 -2.50 13.15
N PHE A 50 9.81 -3.49 13.17
CA PHE A 50 9.53 -4.84 12.65
C PHE A 50 8.86 -5.79 13.66
N GLN A 51 8.45 -5.31 14.83
CA GLN A 51 7.91 -6.18 15.88
C GLN A 51 6.67 -6.98 15.45
N ASN A 52 5.77 -6.38 14.66
CA ASN A 52 4.61 -7.07 14.11
C ASN A 52 5.01 -8.25 13.22
N TYR A 53 6.03 -8.06 12.39
CA TYR A 53 6.57 -9.10 11.51
C TYR A 53 7.22 -10.23 12.31
N ASN A 54 8.03 -9.91 13.33
CA ASN A 54 8.64 -10.93 14.20
C ASN A 54 7.56 -11.76 14.92
N LYS A 55 6.50 -11.12 15.41
CA LYS A 55 5.35 -11.82 16.02
C LYS A 55 4.67 -12.74 15.02
N LEU A 56 4.40 -12.25 13.81
CA LEU A 56 3.74 -13.00 12.74
C LEU A 56 4.55 -14.24 12.33
N PHE A 57 5.86 -14.08 12.12
CA PHE A 57 6.73 -15.20 11.72
C PHE A 57 6.96 -16.21 12.84
N ALA A 58 6.83 -15.81 14.11
CA ALA A 58 6.91 -16.70 15.25
C ALA A 58 5.57 -17.41 15.56
N ASP A 59 4.47 -17.02 14.91
CA ASP A 59 3.13 -17.54 15.15
C ASP A 59 2.89 -18.86 14.38
N PRO A 60 2.72 -20.01 15.04
CA PRO A 60 2.43 -21.27 14.37
C PRO A 60 1.08 -21.28 13.63
N GLU A 61 0.08 -20.55 14.12
CA GLU A 61 -1.25 -20.48 13.50
C GLU A 61 -1.21 -19.72 12.18
N PHE A 62 -0.33 -18.72 12.07
CA PHE A 62 -0.07 -18.01 10.83
C PHE A 62 0.44 -18.97 9.74
N TRP A 63 1.44 -19.79 10.05
CA TRP A 63 1.99 -20.77 9.11
C TRP A 63 0.99 -21.87 8.75
N GLN A 64 0.21 -22.33 9.73
CA GLN A 64 -0.87 -23.28 9.47
C GLN A 64 -1.87 -22.69 8.47
N SER A 65 -2.32 -21.46 8.69
CA SER A 65 -3.28 -20.77 7.82
C SER A 65 -2.72 -20.49 6.42
N MET A 66 -1.41 -20.24 6.30
CA MET A 66 -0.78 -19.99 5.00
C MET A 66 -0.59 -21.27 4.16
N MET A 67 -0.49 -22.43 4.82
CA MET A 67 -0.27 -23.73 4.16
C MET A 67 -1.56 -24.55 3.95
N ASN A 68 -2.67 -24.14 4.57
CA ASN A 68 -3.99 -24.77 4.44
C ASN A 68 -4.65 -24.54 3.08
#